data_AF-A0A7W0J0P3-F1
#
_entry.id   AF-A0A7W0J0P3-F1
#
_cell.length_a   1.000
_cell.length_b   1.000
_cell.length_c   1.000
_cell.angle_alpha   90.00
_cell.angle_beta   90.00
_cell.angle_gamma   90.00
#
_symmetry.space_group_name_H-M   'P 1'
#
loop_
_entity.id
_entity.type
_entity.pdbx_description
1 polymer ?
#
loop_
_entity_poly.entity_id
_entity_poly.type
_entity_poly.pdbx_seq_one_letter_code
_entity_poly.pdbx_strand_id
1 'polypeptide(L)'
;MKKNVSGNMLIAQSGGPSMVINQSLAGAVLEAKKHKEIRSILGAVHGIKGILEEDLVNLGKETKENLLKIAATPSSALGTVRKKPTADDCKKIFGVLHKYGVRYFFYIGGNDSAETVHIINSEARRKNYELRCFHIPKTIDND
;
A
#
# COMPACT_ATOMS: atom_id res chain seq x y z
N MET A 1 6.19 -16.02 22.70
CA MET A 1 5.07 -15.55 21.84
C MET A 1 5.58 -14.38 21.01
N LYS A 2 5.54 -14.44 19.67
CA LYS A 2 5.90 -13.28 18.83
C LYS A 2 4.90 -12.16 19.12
N LYS A 3 5.38 -11.01 19.59
CA LYS A 3 4.55 -9.83 19.87
C LYS A 3 3.94 -9.37 18.54
N ASN A 4 2.61 -9.19 18.48
CA ASN A 4 1.99 -8.59 17.30
C ASN A 4 2.42 -7.13 17.20
N VAL A 5 2.96 -6.73 16.05
CA VAL A 5 3.31 -5.33 15.79
C VAL A 5 2.03 -4.52 15.69
N SER A 6 1.98 -3.34 16.30
CA SER A 6 0.82 -2.44 16.20
C SER A 6 1.24 -1.13 15.58
N GLY A 7 0.42 -0.64 14.65
CA GLY A 7 0.62 0.64 13.99
C GLY A 7 -0.31 0.80 12.79
N ASN A 8 0.05 1.70 11.88
CA ASN A 8 -0.80 2.03 10.75
C ASN A 8 -0.58 1.08 9.57
N MET A 9 -1.62 0.90 8.77
CA MET A 9 -1.54 0.31 7.44
C MET A 9 -1.47 1.43 6.40
N LEU A 10 -0.63 1.28 5.39
CA LEU A 10 -0.67 2.08 4.17
C LEU A 10 -0.82 1.14 2.97
N ILE A 11 -1.72 1.48 2.04
CA ILE A 11 -1.93 0.77 0.80
C ILE A 11 -1.87 1.71 -0.41
N ALA A 12 -1.27 1.25 -1.51
CA ALA A 12 -1.15 2.04 -2.73
C ALA A 12 -1.28 1.17 -3.99
N GLN A 13 -1.72 1.77 -5.09
CA GLN A 13 -1.85 1.13 -6.41
C GLN A 13 -0.74 1.62 -7.35
N SER A 14 -0.25 0.75 -8.23
CA SER A 14 0.89 1.02 -9.11
C SER A 14 0.69 0.52 -10.53
N GLY A 15 1.35 1.17 -11.47
CA GLY A 15 1.40 0.76 -12.87
C GLY A 15 0.07 0.97 -13.61
N GLY A 16 -0.09 0.25 -14.73
CA GLY A 16 -1.32 0.28 -15.51
C GLY A 16 -2.50 -0.33 -14.71
N PRO A 17 -3.66 0.36 -14.64
CA PRO A 17 -4.83 -0.20 -13.99
C PRO A 17 -5.32 -1.50 -14.65
N SER A 18 -6.10 -2.30 -13.93
CA SER A 18 -6.85 -3.45 -14.46
C SER A 18 -8.33 -3.32 -14.13
N MET A 19 -9.15 -4.21 -14.68
CA MET A 19 -10.59 -4.26 -14.38
C MET A 19 -10.90 -4.58 -12.92
N VAL A 20 -9.96 -5.17 -12.18
CA VAL A 20 -10.20 -5.74 -10.84
C VAL A 20 -9.22 -5.26 -9.77
N ILE A 21 -8.31 -4.32 -10.08
CA ILE A 21 -7.32 -3.81 -9.11
C ILE A 21 -7.97 -3.20 -7.85
N ASN A 22 -9.19 -2.67 -7.98
CA ASN A 22 -9.96 -2.15 -6.84
C ASN A 22 -10.53 -3.25 -5.94
N GLN A 23 -10.73 -4.47 -6.44
CA GLN A 23 -11.15 -5.60 -5.60
C GLN A 23 -10.05 -5.98 -4.62
N SER A 24 -8.78 -5.98 -5.08
CA SER A 24 -7.62 -6.18 -4.21
C SER A 24 -7.49 -5.10 -3.14
N LEU A 25 -7.69 -3.82 -3.51
CA LEU A 25 -7.71 -2.70 -2.57
C LEU A 25 -8.80 -2.88 -1.52
N ALA A 26 -10.05 -3.11 -1.95
CA ALA A 26 -11.18 -3.27 -1.06
C ALA A 26 -11.02 -4.49 -0.14
N GLY A 27 -10.54 -5.62 -0.66
CA GLY A 27 -10.29 -6.82 0.13
C GLY A 27 -9.29 -6.59 1.25
N ALA A 28 -8.15 -5.94 0.94
CA ALA A 28 -7.13 -5.62 1.93
C ALA A 28 -7.66 -4.63 3.01
N VAL A 29 -8.38 -3.59 2.60
CA VAL A 29 -8.96 -2.60 3.54
C VAL A 29 -10.02 -3.23 4.43
N LEU A 30 -10.95 -4.01 3.86
CA LEU A 30 -12.01 -4.67 4.61
C LEU A 30 -11.46 -5.68 5.61
N GLU A 31 -10.42 -6.42 5.24
CA GLU A 31 -9.76 -7.34 6.16
C GLU A 31 -9.03 -6.58 7.27
N ALA A 32 -8.27 -5.54 6.93
CA ALA A 32 -7.54 -4.73 7.91
C ALA A 32 -8.45 -4.11 8.97
N LYS A 33 -9.68 -3.73 8.64
CA LYS A 33 -10.68 -3.22 9.61
C LYS A 33 -11.06 -4.22 10.71
N LYS A 34 -10.76 -5.51 10.53
CA LYS A 34 -11.06 -6.57 11.53
C LYS A 34 -9.95 -6.76 12.57
N HIS A 35 -8.77 -6.16 12.36
CA HIS A 35 -7.57 -6.40 13.16
C HIS A 35 -7.23 -5.17 14.02
N LYS A 36 -7.31 -5.30 15.36
CA LYS A 36 -7.13 -4.18 16.31
C LYS A 36 -5.71 -3.61 16.35
N GLU A 37 -4.73 -4.39 15.92
CA GLU A 37 -3.34 -3.97 15.84
C GLU A 37 -3.10 -2.94 14.72
N ILE A 38 -3.98 -2.90 13.71
CA ILE A 38 -4.00 -1.90 12.63
C ILE A 38 -4.82 -0.70 13.10
N ARG A 39 -4.14 0.39 13.48
CA ARG A 39 -4.77 1.55 14.13
C ARG A 39 -5.45 2.51 13.15
N SER A 40 -4.91 2.62 11.94
CA SER A 40 -5.45 3.45 10.87
C SER A 40 -5.10 2.84 9.52
N ILE A 41 -5.96 3.02 8.53
CA ILE A 41 -5.80 2.48 7.19
C ILE A 41 -5.68 3.67 6.23
N LEU A 42 -4.48 3.90 5.73
CA LEU A 42 -4.14 5.00 4.84
C LEU A 42 -4.07 4.48 3.40
N GLY A 43 -4.58 5.26 2.44
CA GLY A 43 -4.41 5.06 1.01
C GLY A 43 -3.52 6.16 0.44
N ALA A 44 -2.52 5.82 -0.37
CA ALA A 44 -1.72 6.84 -1.06
C ALA A 44 -2.31 7.17 -2.42
N VAL A 45 -2.62 8.44 -2.65
CA VAL A 45 -3.15 8.94 -3.92
C VAL A 45 -2.03 8.91 -4.97
N HIS A 46 -2.29 8.39 -6.17
CA HIS A 46 -1.28 8.28 -7.23
C HIS A 46 -0.02 7.45 -6.87
N GLY A 47 -0.18 6.38 -6.09
CA GLY A 47 0.87 5.40 -5.85
C GLY A 47 2.05 5.98 -5.04
N ILE A 48 3.29 5.71 -5.49
CA ILE A 48 4.50 6.23 -4.82
C ILE A 48 4.59 7.75 -4.82
N LYS A 49 3.95 8.43 -5.78
CA LYS A 49 3.94 9.89 -5.83
C LYS A 49 3.25 10.46 -4.59
N GLY A 50 2.03 10.01 -4.27
CA GLY A 50 1.35 10.46 -3.06
C GLY A 50 2.03 10.01 -1.77
N ILE A 51 2.80 8.92 -1.77
CA ILE A 51 3.63 8.62 -0.59
C ILE A 51 4.72 9.69 -0.42
N LEU A 52 5.45 10.03 -1.49
CA LEU A 52 6.52 11.03 -1.44
C LEU A 52 6.03 12.45 -1.17
N GLU A 53 4.83 12.79 -1.65
CA GLU A 53 4.18 14.09 -1.46
C GLU A 53 3.29 14.11 -0.20
N GLU A 54 3.20 13.00 0.53
CA GLU A 54 2.35 12.82 1.71
C GLU A 54 0.84 13.07 1.45
N ASP A 55 0.38 12.86 0.22
CA ASP A 55 -1.02 12.88 -0.19
C ASP A 55 -1.70 11.54 0.14
N LEU A 56 -2.21 11.46 1.38
CA LEU A 56 -2.77 10.25 1.98
C LEU A 56 -4.23 10.46 2.39
N VAL A 57 -5.09 9.49 2.05
CA VAL A 57 -6.50 9.44 2.45
C VAL A 57 -6.72 8.39 3.54
N ASN A 58 -7.68 8.61 4.44
CA ASN A 58 -8.02 7.65 5.50
C ASN A 58 -9.15 6.72 5.04
N LEU A 59 -8.78 5.56 4.48
CA LEU A 59 -9.71 4.52 4.01
C LEU A 59 -10.46 3.82 5.16
N GLY A 60 -9.97 3.94 6.40
CA GLY A 60 -10.67 3.40 7.58
C GLY A 60 -12.03 4.07 7.82
N LYS A 61 -12.20 5.32 7.36
CA LYS A 61 -13.45 6.08 7.46
C LYS A 61 -14.51 5.66 6.44
N GLU A 62 -14.13 4.92 5.40
CA GLU A 62 -15.05 4.49 4.36
C GLU A 62 -16.00 3.39 4.84
N THR A 63 -17.24 3.43 4.35
CA THR A 63 -18.24 2.39 4.64
C THR A 63 -17.94 1.11 3.86
N LYS A 64 -18.44 -0.02 4.35
CA LYS A 64 -18.31 -1.30 3.62
C LYS A 64 -18.96 -1.21 2.25
N GLU A 65 -20.11 -0.55 2.17
CA GLU A 65 -20.89 -0.36 0.95
C GLU A 65 -20.10 0.46 -0.07
N ASN A 66 -19.42 1.53 0.36
CA ASN A 66 -18.60 2.34 -0.54
C ASN A 66 -17.39 1.56 -1.06
N LEU A 67 -16.72 0.80 -0.18
CA LEU A 67 -15.60 -0.07 -0.58
C LEU A 67 -16.03 -1.14 -1.59
N LEU A 68 -17.22 -1.71 -1.45
CA LEU A 68 -17.77 -2.68 -2.41
C LEU A 68 -18.15 -2.03 -3.76
N LYS A 69 -18.67 -0.79 -3.75
CA LYS A 69 -18.89 -0.02 -4.99
C LYS A 69 -17.58 0.25 -5.72
N ILE A 70 -16.54 0.66 -4.98
CA ILE A 70 -15.19 0.84 -5.51
C ILE A 70 -14.65 -0.48 -6.09
N ALA A 71 -14.84 -1.60 -5.39
CA ALA A 71 -14.42 -2.92 -5.86
C ALA A 71 -15.06 -3.31 -7.21
N ALA A 72 -16.31 -2.89 -7.44
CA ALA A 72 -17.03 -3.10 -8.70
C ALA A 72 -16.71 -2.06 -9.79
N THR A 73 -15.90 -1.03 -9.49
CA THR A 73 -15.53 0.02 -10.43
C THR A 73 -14.18 -0.32 -11.08
N PRO A 74 -14.07 -0.30 -12.43
CA PRO A 74 -12.79 -0.55 -13.09
C PRO A 74 -11.79 0.57 -12.84
N SER A 75 -10.57 0.41 -13.34
CA SER A 75 -9.46 1.33 -13.11
C SER A 75 -8.97 1.33 -11.66
N SER A 76 -8.11 2.28 -11.30
CA SER A 76 -7.53 2.43 -9.95
C SER A 76 -8.22 3.55 -9.18
N ALA A 77 -8.89 3.23 -8.08
CA ALA A 77 -9.61 4.21 -7.26
C ALA A 77 -8.69 5.21 -6.55
N LEU A 78 -7.47 4.80 -6.19
CA LEU A 78 -6.47 5.71 -5.63
C LEU A 78 -5.67 6.45 -6.71
N GLY A 79 -5.88 6.13 -7.99
CA GLY A 79 -4.99 6.54 -9.07
C GLY A 79 -3.63 5.84 -9.04
N THR A 80 -2.89 5.91 -10.14
CA THR A 80 -1.53 5.35 -10.23
C THR A 80 -0.59 6.30 -10.95
N VAL A 81 0.71 5.98 -10.90
CA VAL A 81 1.75 6.56 -11.75
C VAL A 81 2.58 5.44 -12.36
N ARG A 82 3.13 5.69 -13.55
CA ARG A 82 4.13 4.81 -14.19
C ARG A 82 5.53 5.35 -13.95
N LYS A 83 5.94 5.37 -12.68
CA LYS A 83 7.32 5.71 -12.29
C LYS A 83 7.89 4.53 -11.51
N LYS A 84 8.98 3.95 -12.00
CA LYS A 84 9.79 3.01 -11.22
C LYS A 84 10.57 3.83 -10.18
N PRO A 85 10.40 3.58 -8.86
CA PRO A 85 11.13 4.31 -7.86
C PRO A 85 12.61 3.92 -7.90
N THR A 86 13.48 4.91 -7.73
CA THR A 86 14.91 4.68 -7.51
C THR A 86 15.17 4.17 -6.09
N ALA A 87 16.37 3.66 -5.80
CA ALA A 87 16.74 3.28 -4.43
C ALA A 87 16.63 4.45 -3.44
N ASP A 88 16.91 5.69 -3.87
CA ASP A 88 16.76 6.87 -3.03
C ASP A 88 15.30 7.28 -2.83
N ASP A 89 14.44 7.10 -3.85
CA ASP A 89 12.99 7.23 -3.69
C ASP A 89 12.48 6.22 -2.63
N CYS A 90 12.95 4.97 -2.68
CA CYS A 90 12.58 3.94 -1.70
C CYS A 90 13.00 4.31 -0.26
N LYS A 91 14.18 4.92 -0.06
CA LYS A 91 14.61 5.43 1.25
C LYS A 91 13.71 6.57 1.74
N LYS A 92 13.32 7.49 0.84
CA LYS A 92 12.38 8.58 1.17
C LYS A 92 11.00 8.03 1.54
N ILE A 93 10.50 7.07 0.76
CA ILE A 93 9.25 6.35 1.05
C ILE A 93 9.32 5.70 2.42
N PHE A 94 10.40 4.98 2.74
CA PHE A 94 10.59 4.43 4.09
C PHE A 94 10.52 5.51 5.18
N GLY A 95 11.16 6.67 4.96
CA GLY A 95 11.08 7.82 5.86
C GLY A 95 9.64 8.27 6.13
N VAL A 96 8.81 8.35 5.08
CA VAL A 96 7.38 8.66 5.21
C VAL A 96 6.64 7.55 5.97
N LEU A 97 6.84 6.28 5.60
CA LEU A 97 6.22 5.15 6.31
C LEU A 97 6.55 5.16 7.81
N HIS A 98 7.81 5.45 8.15
CA HIS A 98 8.26 5.59 9.53
C HIS A 98 7.60 6.78 10.23
N LYS A 99 7.57 7.97 9.58
CA LYS A 99 6.93 9.19 10.09
C LYS A 99 5.46 8.97 10.43
N TYR A 100 4.72 8.26 9.58
CA TYR A 100 3.31 7.95 9.79
C TYR A 100 3.06 6.74 10.68
N GLY A 101 4.09 6.16 11.30
CA GLY A 101 3.95 4.99 12.16
C GLY A 101 3.37 3.77 11.43
N VAL A 102 3.62 3.66 10.12
CA VAL A 102 3.17 2.53 9.31
C VAL A 102 3.96 1.29 9.71
N ARG A 103 3.25 0.21 9.99
CA ARG A 103 3.81 -1.13 10.27
C ARG A 103 3.41 -2.16 9.24
N TYR A 104 2.41 -1.85 8.41
CA TYR A 104 1.92 -2.70 7.35
C TYR A 104 1.85 -1.89 6.06
N PHE A 105 2.70 -2.20 5.09
CA PHE A 105 2.69 -1.55 3.78
C PHE A 105 2.26 -2.56 2.70
N PHE A 106 1.17 -2.26 2.00
CA PHE A 106 0.66 -3.07 0.90
C PHE A 106 0.82 -2.31 -0.41
N TYR A 107 1.40 -2.94 -1.42
CA TYR A 107 1.58 -2.32 -2.72
C TYR A 107 1.02 -3.21 -3.82
N ILE A 108 -0.05 -2.73 -4.48
CA ILE A 108 -0.75 -3.45 -5.54
C ILE A 108 -0.13 -3.07 -6.88
N GLY A 109 0.46 -4.02 -7.60
CA GLY A 109 1.12 -3.75 -8.88
C GLY A 109 1.87 -4.93 -9.47
N GLY A 110 2.63 -4.67 -10.54
CA GLY A 110 3.43 -5.69 -11.23
C GLY A 110 4.82 -5.93 -10.60
N ASN A 111 5.74 -6.47 -11.39
CA ASN A 111 7.09 -6.86 -10.96
C ASN A 111 7.90 -5.70 -10.34
N ASP A 112 7.87 -4.51 -10.93
CA ASP A 112 8.54 -3.33 -10.34
C ASP A 112 7.99 -2.97 -8.94
N SER A 113 6.73 -3.29 -8.67
CA SER A 113 6.14 -3.06 -7.34
C SER A 113 6.64 -4.07 -6.32
N ALA A 114 6.87 -5.32 -6.72
CA ALA A 114 7.51 -6.33 -5.87
C ALA A 114 8.95 -5.93 -5.51
N GLU A 115 9.74 -5.46 -6.48
CA GLU A 115 11.10 -4.95 -6.26
C GLU A 115 11.10 -3.75 -5.30
N THR A 116 10.17 -2.80 -5.50
CA THR A 116 10.00 -1.63 -4.62
C THR A 116 9.74 -2.04 -3.17
N VAL A 117 8.79 -2.95 -2.95
CA VAL A 117 8.44 -3.50 -1.63
C VAL A 117 9.65 -4.19 -1.00
N HIS A 118 10.44 -4.93 -1.78
CA HIS A 118 11.66 -5.58 -1.29
C HIS A 118 12.70 -4.57 -0.80
N ILE A 119 12.98 -3.52 -1.58
CA ILE A 119 13.96 -2.49 -1.21
C ILE A 119 13.53 -1.76 0.07
N ILE A 120 12.26 -1.36 0.18
CA ILE A 120 11.72 -0.68 1.37
C ILE A 120 11.81 -1.59 2.61
N ASN A 121 11.46 -2.87 2.47
CA ASN A 121 11.54 -3.83 3.57
C ASN A 121 12.99 -4.06 4.04
N SER A 122 13.93 -4.15 3.10
CA SER A 122 15.37 -4.27 3.40
C SER A 122 15.90 -3.03 4.13
N GLU A 123 15.47 -1.84 3.74
CA GLU A 123 15.81 -0.59 4.44
C GLU A 123 15.24 -0.56 5.86
N ALA A 124 13.99 -0.99 6.05
CA ALA A 124 13.37 -1.09 7.37
C ALA A 124 14.13 -2.05 8.30
N ARG A 125 14.55 -3.22 7.78
CA ARG A 125 15.39 -4.18 8.52
C ARG A 125 16.73 -3.57 8.91
N ARG A 126 17.39 -2.86 8.00
CA ARG A 126 18.66 -2.17 8.26
C ARG A 126 18.53 -1.12 9.37
N LYS A 127 17.35 -0.49 9.46
CA LYS A 127 17.02 0.52 10.49
C LYS A 127 16.40 -0.08 11.76
N ASN A 128 16.33 -1.40 11.88
CA ASN A 128 15.69 -2.13 12.97
C ASN A 128 14.25 -1.64 13.26
N TYR A 129 13.53 -1.32 12.19
CA TYR A 129 12.14 -0.88 12.26
C TYR A 129 11.23 -2.02 11.81
N GLU A 130 10.28 -2.42 12.67
CA GLU A 130 9.37 -3.54 12.38
C GLU A 130 8.27 -3.11 11.40
N LEU A 131 8.62 -2.98 10.12
CA LEU A 131 7.72 -2.81 8.99
C LEU A 131 7.51 -4.14 8.28
N ARG A 132 6.26 -4.45 7.94
CA ARG A 132 5.89 -5.61 7.13
C ARG A 132 5.40 -5.11 5.78
N CYS A 133 6.15 -5.41 4.73
CA CYS A 133 5.79 -5.03 3.37
C CYS A 133 5.20 -6.24 2.62
N PHE A 134 4.09 -6.02 1.93
CA PHE A 134 3.36 -7.02 1.17
C PHE A 134 3.14 -6.52 -0.25
N HIS A 135 3.53 -7.32 -1.23
CA HIS A 135 3.15 -7.12 -2.61
C HIS A 135 1.81 -7.81 -2.85
N ILE A 136 0.88 -7.12 -3.50
CA ILE A 136 -0.36 -7.70 -4.00
C ILE A 136 -0.23 -7.74 -5.52
N PRO A 137 -0.04 -8.93 -6.13
CA PRO A 137 0.29 -9.04 -7.53
C PRO A 137 -0.85 -8.55 -8.42
N LYS A 138 -0.49 -7.72 -9.39
CA LYS A 138 -1.35 -7.26 -10.47
C LYS A 138 -0.54 -7.19 -11.76
N THR A 139 -0.95 -7.97 -12.75
CA THR A 139 -0.52 -7.86 -14.14
C THR A 139 -1.69 -8.26 -15.03
N ILE A 140 -1.87 -7.56 -16.15
CA ILE A 140 -2.85 -7.99 -17.17
C ILE A 140 -2.22 -8.98 -18.14
N ASP A 141 -0.88 -8.95 -18.22
CA ASP A 141 -0.08 -9.73 -19.16
C ASP A 141 0.14 -11.17 -18.65
N ASN A 142 -0.17 -11.43 -17.37
CA ASN A 142 -0.01 -12.74 -16.70
C ASN A 142 1.42 -13.28 -16.80
N ASP A 143 2.39 -12.38 -16.64
CA ASP A 143 3.83 -12.63 -16.54
C ASP A 143 4.30 -12.93 -15.11
#